data_AF-A0A0K9Z2B9-F1
#
_entry.id   AF-A0A0K9Z2B9-F1
#
_cell.length_a   1.000
_cell.length_b   1.000
_cell.length_c   1.000
_cell.angle_alpha   90.00
_cell.angle_beta   90.00
_cell.angle_gamma   90.00
#
_symmetry.space_group_name_H-M   'P 1'
#
loop_
_entity.id
_entity.type
_entity.pdbx_description
1 polymer ?
#
loop_
_entity_poly.entity_id
_entity_poly.type
_entity_poly.pdbx_seq_one_letter_code
_entity_poly.pdbx_strand_id
1 'polypeptide(L)'
;MKKSHMIAVSCLLATSLVTGTAAAQSDKYKESGKNSEASDKYEKKEQEKQKEKAEKEAKKAKEEQEKQAEKAEKEVKKAKEEQEKQAEKAAKEAKKAQEEQEKQAEKAAKEVKKAQEEQEKQAEKAAKEANKAQEELDKQAAKKAKEEEKAAKKASLKSDTYGNYKKYEGLLKAIELVQDKPAGSAVAEMLKAKYEMLLSLDQQKQLGDVTEKDAALWAAAGILEKDGNLTDAASIGKEALRANYKDIAAYKKLGLLYKKLGKQNLGLYVNGEELEAAPILHNGRTLVPFRSISEALKAEVNWNPADKSVTVTRGGVVVKLIIDNKIAYVNGKEKVLDIPATLIDGTTVVPSRFVSEALNADVQWEPETGTVIIIDKEAMENTEASATTEANADTQ
;
A
#
# COMPACT_ATOMS: atom_id res chain seq x y z
N MET A 1 -23.53 17.18 -10.66
CA MET A 1 -23.22 18.60 -10.94
C MET A 1 -24.35 19.20 -11.75
N LYS A 2 -24.72 20.45 -11.43
CA LYS A 2 -25.78 21.33 -11.97
C LYS A 2 -27.16 21.22 -11.29
N LYS A 3 -27.62 22.40 -10.83
CA LYS A 3 -28.88 22.78 -10.16
C LYS A 3 -28.91 22.63 -8.64
N SER A 4 -28.16 23.50 -7.97
CA SER A 4 -28.49 23.99 -6.62
C SER A 4 -27.78 25.31 -6.49
N HIS A 5 -28.49 26.43 -6.69
CA HIS A 5 -28.17 27.81 -6.31
C HIS A 5 -29.27 28.71 -6.91
N MET A 6 -30.49 28.64 -6.36
CA MET A 6 -31.55 29.63 -6.64
C MET A 6 -32.68 29.56 -5.61
N ILE A 7 -32.37 29.60 -4.31
CA ILE A 7 -33.37 29.82 -3.25
C ILE A 7 -32.75 30.75 -2.20
N ALA A 8 -32.55 31.99 -2.59
CA ALA A 8 -32.42 33.16 -1.73
C ALA A 8 -32.58 34.37 -2.65
N VAL A 9 -33.31 35.39 -2.21
CA VAL A 9 -33.64 36.64 -2.94
C VAL A 9 -34.91 36.59 -3.81
N SER A 10 -36.08 36.56 -3.16
CA SER A 10 -37.32 37.09 -3.77
C SER A 10 -38.29 37.72 -2.75
N CYS A 11 -37.79 38.23 -1.61
CA CYS A 11 -38.63 38.83 -0.57
C CYS A 11 -38.34 40.34 -0.35
N LEU A 12 -37.82 41.04 -1.37
CA LEU A 12 -37.50 42.47 -1.29
C LEU A 12 -38.09 43.33 -2.43
N LEU A 13 -38.99 42.78 -3.25
CA LEU A 13 -39.63 43.50 -4.36
C LEU A 13 -41.14 43.78 -4.17
N ALA A 14 -41.72 43.47 -3.01
CA ALA A 14 -43.17 43.66 -2.77
C ALA A 14 -43.54 44.86 -1.88
N THR A 15 -42.58 45.69 -1.46
CA THR A 15 -42.85 46.92 -0.67
C THR A 15 -42.61 48.23 -1.42
N SER A 16 -42.15 48.19 -2.67
CA SER A 16 -41.91 49.41 -3.48
C SER A 16 -43.01 49.74 -4.51
N LEU A 17 -44.09 48.97 -4.57
CA LEU A 17 -45.16 49.14 -5.57
C LEU A 17 -46.44 49.87 -5.07
N VAL A 18 -46.45 50.38 -3.83
CA VAL A 18 -47.63 51.07 -3.25
C VAL A 18 -47.42 52.58 -3.05
N THR A 19 -46.26 53.15 -3.35
CA THR A 19 -46.03 54.62 -3.24
C THR A 19 -45.68 55.32 -4.56
N GLY A 20 -45.86 54.67 -5.71
CA GLY A 20 -45.36 55.15 -7.01
C GLY A 20 -46.38 55.70 -8.02
N THR A 21 -47.69 55.64 -7.76
CA THR A 21 -48.73 56.02 -8.73
C THR A 21 -49.69 57.09 -8.19
N ALA A 22 -49.12 58.18 -7.65
CA ALA A 22 -49.89 59.38 -7.29
C ALA A 22 -49.32 60.70 -7.87
N ALA A 23 -48.33 60.64 -8.76
CA ALA A 23 -47.71 61.83 -9.35
C ALA A 23 -47.56 61.70 -10.87
N ALA A 24 -48.64 61.93 -11.62
CA ALA A 24 -48.63 62.49 -12.98
C ALA A 24 -50.02 62.38 -13.63
N GLN A 25 -50.96 63.24 -13.21
CA GLN A 25 -52.09 63.68 -14.04
C GLN A 25 -52.82 64.81 -13.30
N SER A 26 -52.22 66.01 -13.29
CA SER A 26 -52.89 67.23 -12.85
C SER A 26 -52.35 68.44 -13.61
N ASP A 27 -52.52 68.46 -14.93
CA ASP A 27 -52.33 69.65 -15.77
C ASP A 27 -53.47 69.74 -16.80
N LYS A 28 -54.64 70.15 -16.32
CA LYS A 28 -55.63 70.96 -17.07
C LYS A 28 -56.80 71.28 -16.14
N TYR A 29 -57.30 72.51 -16.26
CA TYR A 29 -58.38 73.17 -15.49
C TYR A 29 -57.94 73.94 -14.23
N LYS A 30 -57.35 75.11 -14.46
CA LYS A 30 -57.53 76.29 -13.60
C LYS A 30 -58.22 77.37 -14.41
N GLU A 31 -59.55 77.41 -14.36
CA GLU A 31 -60.28 78.66 -14.62
C GLU A 31 -61.68 78.62 -14.00
N SER A 32 -62.06 79.75 -13.42
CA SER A 32 -63.32 80.09 -12.76
C SER A 32 -63.57 79.51 -11.36
N GLY A 33 -63.63 80.44 -10.40
CA GLY A 33 -63.91 80.18 -8.99
C GLY A 33 -65.39 79.93 -8.67
N LYS A 34 -65.57 79.57 -7.39
CA LYS A 34 -66.78 79.12 -6.67
C LYS A 34 -67.03 77.61 -6.79
N ASN A 35 -66.41 76.84 -5.88
CA ASN A 35 -67.00 75.78 -5.05
C ASN A 35 -65.92 74.79 -4.54
N SER A 36 -64.94 75.27 -3.75
CA SER A 36 -63.75 74.49 -3.36
C SER A 36 -63.96 73.51 -2.20
N GLU A 37 -65.09 73.54 -1.50
CA GLU A 37 -65.37 72.54 -0.45
C GLU A 37 -66.12 71.30 -0.97
N ALA A 38 -66.79 71.42 -2.13
CA ALA A 38 -67.55 70.32 -2.70
C ALA A 38 -66.70 69.37 -3.56
N SER A 39 -65.69 69.88 -4.29
CA SER A 39 -64.75 69.05 -5.07
C SER A 39 -63.84 68.22 -4.17
N ASP A 40 -63.29 68.84 -3.12
CA ASP A 40 -62.37 68.19 -2.18
C ASP A 40 -63.08 67.10 -1.37
N LYS A 41 -64.36 67.31 -1.06
CA LYS A 41 -65.20 66.32 -0.38
C LYS A 41 -65.57 65.14 -1.30
N TYR A 42 -65.64 65.36 -2.62
CA TYR A 42 -65.89 64.32 -3.61
C TYR A 42 -64.65 63.47 -3.86
N GLU A 43 -63.49 64.10 -4.05
CA GLU A 43 -62.21 63.40 -4.23
C GLU A 43 -61.83 62.59 -2.99
N LYS A 44 -62.00 63.15 -1.79
CA LYS A 44 -61.74 62.43 -0.53
C LYS A 44 -62.62 61.18 -0.39
N LYS A 45 -63.89 61.26 -0.79
CA LYS A 45 -64.84 60.13 -0.73
C LYS A 45 -64.49 59.04 -1.73
N GLU A 46 -63.92 59.39 -2.88
CA GLU A 46 -63.52 58.41 -3.89
C GLU A 46 -62.16 57.78 -3.58
N GLN A 47 -61.24 58.52 -2.95
CA GLN A 47 -60.04 57.95 -2.35
C GLN A 47 -60.36 56.97 -1.20
N GLU A 48 -61.38 57.28 -0.38
CA GLU A 48 -61.81 56.41 0.73
C GLU A 48 -62.40 55.08 0.22
N LYS A 49 -63.20 55.12 -0.84
CA LYS A 49 -63.70 53.91 -1.53
C LYS A 49 -62.59 53.10 -2.18
N GLN A 50 -61.62 53.75 -2.82
CA GLN A 50 -60.47 53.05 -3.41
C GLN A 50 -59.61 52.38 -2.32
N LYS A 51 -59.43 53.06 -1.18
CA LYS A 51 -58.74 52.51 -0.01
C LYS A 51 -59.49 51.31 0.56
N GLU A 52 -60.81 51.40 0.72
CA GLU A 52 -61.65 50.29 1.21
C GLU A 52 -61.61 49.08 0.26
N LYS A 53 -61.63 49.32 -1.05
CA LYS A 53 -61.49 48.26 -2.06
C LYS A 53 -60.11 47.60 -2.00
N ALA A 54 -59.04 48.39 -1.92
CA ALA A 54 -57.67 47.89 -1.80
C ALA A 54 -57.48 47.08 -0.50
N GLU A 55 -58.09 47.51 0.60
CA GLU A 55 -58.00 46.81 1.88
C GLU A 55 -58.75 45.47 1.86
N LYS A 56 -59.91 45.39 1.17
CA LYS A 56 -60.63 44.13 0.93
C LYS A 56 -59.83 43.17 0.03
N GLU A 57 -59.20 43.67 -1.03
CA GLU A 57 -58.35 42.87 -1.92
C GLU A 57 -57.09 42.36 -1.19
N ALA A 58 -56.44 43.21 -0.39
CA ALA A 58 -55.30 42.83 0.44
C ALA A 58 -55.67 41.77 1.49
N LYS A 59 -56.85 41.90 2.12
CA LYS A 59 -57.35 40.89 3.07
C LYS A 59 -57.59 39.54 2.40
N LYS A 60 -58.20 39.54 1.19
CA LYS A 60 -58.43 38.32 0.41
C LYS A 60 -57.13 37.66 -0.03
N ALA A 61 -56.16 38.44 -0.50
CA ALA A 61 -54.84 37.94 -0.88
C ALA A 61 -54.08 37.33 0.31
N LYS A 62 -54.17 37.94 1.50
CA LYS A 62 -53.56 37.41 2.72
C LYS A 62 -54.19 36.08 3.14
N GLU A 63 -55.51 35.96 3.07
CA GLU A 63 -56.23 34.73 3.39
C GLU A 63 -55.90 33.59 2.40
N GLU A 64 -55.68 33.92 1.13
CA GLU A 64 -55.26 32.95 0.11
C GLU A 64 -53.81 32.50 0.30
N GLN A 65 -52.91 33.42 0.65
CA GLN A 65 -51.52 33.09 1.02
C GLN A 65 -51.46 32.18 2.26
N GLU A 66 -52.29 32.43 3.26
CA GLU A 66 -52.36 31.60 4.48
C GLU A 66 -52.84 30.17 4.17
N LYS A 67 -53.86 30.03 3.30
CA LYS A 67 -54.31 28.71 2.81
C LYS A 67 -53.24 27.98 2.00
N GLN A 68 -52.48 28.70 1.18
CA GLN A 68 -51.37 28.10 0.42
C GLN A 68 -50.23 27.66 1.35
N ALA A 69 -49.91 28.46 2.38
CA ALA A 69 -48.90 28.11 3.38
C ALA A 69 -49.30 26.87 4.20
N GLU A 70 -50.55 26.79 4.66
CA GLU A 70 -51.07 25.62 5.39
C GLU A 70 -51.02 24.34 4.54
N LYS A 71 -51.33 24.45 3.24
CA LYS A 71 -51.23 23.32 2.32
C LYS A 71 -49.77 22.88 2.13
N ALA A 72 -48.85 23.83 1.96
CA ALA A 72 -47.43 23.54 1.83
C ALA A 72 -46.85 22.86 3.09
N GLU A 73 -47.23 23.33 4.29
CA GLU A 73 -46.83 22.69 5.55
C GLU A 73 -47.31 21.24 5.65
N LYS A 74 -48.55 20.95 5.25
CA LYS A 74 -49.10 19.59 5.23
C LYS A 74 -48.33 18.68 4.27
N GLU A 75 -47.96 19.17 3.09
CA GLU A 75 -47.16 18.41 2.12
C GLU A 75 -45.73 18.16 2.63
N VAL A 76 -45.09 19.15 3.24
CA VAL A 76 -43.76 19.00 3.85
C VAL A 76 -43.80 17.98 5.00
N LYS A 77 -44.82 18.04 5.85
CA LYS A 77 -45.00 17.07 6.94
C LYS A 77 -45.16 15.64 6.41
N LYS A 78 -45.99 15.45 5.38
CA LYS A 78 -46.19 14.14 4.74
C LYS A 78 -44.90 13.62 4.11
N ALA A 79 -44.14 14.47 3.41
CA ALA A 79 -42.86 14.08 2.81
C ALA A 79 -41.82 13.68 3.87
N LYS A 80 -41.81 14.37 5.01
CA LYS A 80 -40.90 14.06 6.13
C LYS A 80 -41.24 12.70 6.77
N GLU A 81 -42.52 12.42 7.01
CA GLU A 81 -42.97 11.11 7.52
C GLU A 81 -42.64 9.96 6.55
N GLU A 82 -42.72 10.20 5.24
CA GLU A 82 -42.38 9.21 4.22
C GLU A 82 -40.87 8.94 4.13
N GLN A 83 -40.05 9.99 4.22
CA GLN A 83 -38.59 9.84 4.31
C GLN A 83 -38.16 9.08 5.58
N GLU A 84 -38.79 9.36 6.72
CA GLU A 84 -38.50 8.67 7.98
C GLU A 84 -38.81 7.17 7.89
N LYS A 85 -39.95 6.80 7.30
CA LYS A 85 -40.31 5.39 7.03
C LYS A 85 -39.32 4.69 6.09
N GLN A 86 -38.86 5.39 5.05
CA GLN A 86 -37.86 4.85 4.12
C GLN A 86 -36.50 4.65 4.82
N ALA A 87 -36.08 5.60 5.65
CA ALA A 87 -34.85 5.50 6.43
C ALA A 87 -34.91 4.34 7.44
N GLU A 88 -36.03 4.15 8.14
CA GLU A 88 -36.22 3.05 9.09
C GLU A 88 -36.15 1.68 8.40
N LYS A 89 -36.76 1.56 7.21
CA LYS A 89 -36.70 0.33 6.42
C LYS A 89 -35.26 0.03 5.96
N ALA A 90 -34.55 1.03 5.45
CA ALA A 90 -33.16 0.88 5.03
C ALA A 90 -32.23 0.49 6.21
N ALA A 91 -32.46 1.07 7.39
CA ALA A 91 -31.70 0.73 8.60
C ALA A 91 -31.93 -0.74 9.03
N LYS A 92 -33.17 -1.23 8.96
CA LYS A 92 -33.50 -2.64 9.25
C LYS A 92 -32.85 -3.61 8.27
N GLU A 93 -32.85 -3.28 6.97
CA GLU A 93 -32.19 -4.10 5.94
C GLU A 93 -30.66 -4.11 6.11
N ALA A 94 -30.05 -2.96 6.41
CA ALA A 94 -28.61 -2.87 6.67
C ALA A 94 -28.20 -3.69 7.90
N LYS A 95 -28.98 -3.64 8.99
CA LYS A 95 -28.70 -4.45 10.19
C LYS A 95 -28.77 -5.95 9.89
N LYS A 96 -29.76 -6.39 9.12
CA LYS A 96 -29.88 -7.80 8.71
C LYS A 96 -28.70 -8.25 7.85
N ALA A 97 -28.24 -7.42 6.92
CA ALA A 97 -27.07 -7.71 6.08
C ALA A 97 -25.78 -7.80 6.92
N GLN A 98 -25.63 -6.95 7.93
CA GLN A 98 -24.48 -6.97 8.84
C GLN A 98 -24.46 -8.26 9.68
N GLU A 99 -25.59 -8.67 10.25
CA GLU A 99 -25.71 -9.93 11.01
C GLU A 99 -25.40 -11.16 10.13
N GLU A 100 -25.75 -11.12 8.85
CA GLU A 100 -25.45 -12.20 7.90
C GLU A 100 -23.97 -12.26 7.53
N GLN A 101 -23.32 -11.11 7.32
CA GLN A 101 -21.87 -11.03 7.11
C GLN A 101 -21.08 -11.52 8.33
N GLU A 102 -21.52 -11.19 9.54
CA GLU A 102 -20.87 -11.63 10.79
C GLU A 102 -20.92 -13.15 10.94
N LYS A 103 -22.07 -13.77 10.63
CA LYS A 103 -22.22 -15.24 10.61
C LYS A 103 -21.31 -15.91 9.57
N GLN A 104 -21.18 -15.31 8.38
CA GLN A 104 -20.28 -15.82 7.34
C GLN A 104 -18.81 -15.71 7.77
N ALA A 105 -18.42 -14.60 8.39
CA ALA A 105 -17.08 -14.40 8.91
C ALA A 105 -16.75 -15.39 10.05
N GLU A 106 -17.69 -15.64 10.96
CA GLU A 106 -17.50 -16.62 12.04
C GLU A 106 -17.30 -18.05 11.49
N LYS A 107 -18.07 -18.43 10.46
CA LYS A 107 -17.90 -19.73 9.80
C LYS A 107 -16.54 -19.84 9.12
N ALA A 108 -16.13 -18.82 8.38
CA ALA A 108 -14.82 -18.78 7.72
C ALA A 108 -13.67 -18.86 8.74
N ALA A 109 -13.77 -18.15 9.88
CA ALA A 109 -12.77 -18.19 10.94
C ALA A 109 -12.62 -19.60 11.55
N LYS A 110 -13.73 -20.34 11.73
CA LYS A 110 -13.69 -21.73 12.20
C LYS A 110 -13.02 -22.66 11.20
N GLU A 111 -13.25 -22.48 9.91
CA GLU A 111 -12.61 -23.26 8.84
C GLU A 111 -11.10 -22.97 8.75
N VAL A 112 -10.69 -21.70 8.85
CA VAL A 112 -9.27 -21.31 8.88
C VAL A 112 -8.56 -21.91 10.09
N LYS A 113 -9.18 -21.84 11.29
CA LYS A 113 -8.59 -22.42 12.50
C LYS A 113 -8.38 -23.93 12.36
N LYS A 114 -9.36 -24.64 11.79
CA LYS A 114 -9.24 -26.09 11.54
C LYS A 114 -8.11 -26.40 10.54
N ALA A 115 -7.96 -25.61 9.48
CA ALA A 115 -6.89 -25.78 8.51
C ALA A 115 -5.51 -25.51 9.11
N GLN A 116 -5.38 -24.51 9.99
CA GLN A 116 -4.14 -24.21 10.72
C GLN A 116 -3.74 -25.35 11.65
N GLU A 117 -4.67 -25.90 12.44
CA GLU A 117 -4.41 -27.06 13.30
C GLU A 117 -3.99 -28.31 12.50
N GLU A 118 -4.50 -28.47 11.28
CA GLU A 118 -4.13 -29.58 10.40
C GLU A 118 -2.75 -29.38 9.76
N GLN A 119 -2.42 -28.15 9.35
CA GLN A 119 -1.08 -27.80 8.87
C GLN A 119 -0.01 -27.95 9.96
N GLU A 120 -0.31 -27.57 11.20
CA GLU A 120 0.62 -27.71 12.32
C GLU A 120 0.95 -29.19 12.60
N LYS A 121 -0.05 -30.06 12.55
CA LYS A 121 0.15 -31.52 12.67
C LYS A 121 0.99 -32.10 11.53
N GLN A 122 0.80 -31.60 10.31
CA GLN A 122 1.60 -32.02 9.16
C GLN A 122 3.06 -31.55 9.28
N ALA A 123 3.27 -30.30 9.72
CA ALA A 123 4.59 -29.74 9.96
C ALA A 123 5.34 -30.49 11.07
N GLU A 124 4.67 -30.84 12.18
CA GLU A 124 5.28 -31.61 13.27
C GLU A 124 5.71 -33.01 12.80
N LYS A 125 4.90 -33.66 11.95
CA LYS A 125 5.24 -34.96 11.36
C LYS A 125 6.45 -34.85 10.43
N ALA A 126 6.47 -33.84 9.55
CA ALA A 126 7.59 -33.59 8.64
C ALA A 126 8.89 -33.29 9.39
N ALA A 127 8.83 -32.51 10.48
CA ALA A 127 9.99 -32.21 11.32
C ALA A 127 10.57 -33.47 11.99
N LYS A 128 9.71 -34.38 12.46
CA LYS A 128 10.16 -35.66 13.04
C LYS A 128 10.84 -36.56 12.00
N GLU A 129 10.32 -36.59 10.77
CA GLU A 129 10.92 -37.34 9.67
C GLU A 129 12.25 -36.74 9.23
N ALA A 130 12.35 -35.40 9.14
CA ALA A 130 13.58 -34.68 8.81
C ALA A 130 14.68 -34.91 9.85
N ASN A 131 14.37 -34.82 11.15
CA ASN A 131 15.34 -35.08 12.21
C ASN A 131 15.90 -36.52 12.15
N LYS A 132 15.03 -37.49 11.86
CA LYS A 132 15.45 -38.89 11.70
C LYS A 132 16.36 -39.09 10.48
N ALA A 133 16.08 -38.39 9.38
CA ALA A 133 16.94 -38.41 8.20
C ALA A 133 18.31 -37.76 8.47
N GLN A 134 18.33 -36.65 9.22
CA GLN A 134 19.55 -35.96 9.60
C GLN A 134 20.44 -36.83 10.51
N GLU A 135 19.87 -37.53 11.49
CA GLU A 135 20.63 -38.47 12.34
C GLU A 135 21.29 -39.61 11.53
N GLU A 136 20.66 -40.08 10.45
CA GLU A 136 21.23 -41.10 9.57
C GLU A 136 22.34 -40.54 8.66
N LEU A 137 22.19 -39.30 8.18
CA LEU A 137 23.24 -38.60 7.43
C LEU A 137 24.47 -38.32 8.29
N ASP A 138 24.28 -37.90 9.54
CA ASP A 138 25.38 -37.62 10.48
C ASP A 138 26.16 -38.91 10.81
N LYS A 139 25.48 -40.05 10.94
CA LYS A 139 26.14 -41.37 11.10
C LYS A 139 26.96 -41.76 9.87
N GLN A 140 26.47 -41.47 8.66
CA GLN A 140 27.18 -41.76 7.41
C GLN A 140 28.41 -40.85 7.24
N ALA A 141 28.27 -39.56 7.54
CA ALA A 141 29.36 -38.59 7.50
C ALA A 141 30.48 -38.94 8.50
N ALA A 142 30.12 -39.34 9.73
CA ALA A 142 31.09 -39.76 10.74
C ALA A 142 31.87 -41.03 10.33
N LYS A 143 31.25 -41.92 9.53
CA LYS A 143 31.92 -43.11 8.99
C LYS A 143 32.90 -42.74 7.87
N LYS A 144 32.50 -41.84 6.97
CA LYS A 144 33.32 -41.36 5.85
C LYS A 144 34.53 -40.55 6.32
N ALA A 145 34.36 -39.69 7.32
CA ALA A 145 35.45 -38.91 7.92
C ALA A 145 36.56 -39.80 8.52
N LYS A 146 36.20 -40.94 9.14
CA LYS A 146 37.17 -41.92 9.67
C LYS A 146 37.93 -42.65 8.56
N GLU A 147 37.36 -42.79 7.37
CA GLU A 147 38.01 -43.40 6.20
C GLU A 147 38.96 -42.41 5.51
N GLU A 148 38.57 -41.14 5.41
CA GLU A 148 39.36 -40.06 4.80
C GLU A 148 40.56 -39.63 5.66
N GLU A 149 40.43 -39.59 6.99
CA GLU A 149 41.56 -39.34 7.91
C GLU A 149 42.67 -40.40 7.75
N LYS A 150 42.27 -41.64 7.44
CA LYS A 150 43.17 -42.78 7.18
C LYS A 150 43.87 -42.66 5.82
N ALA A 151 43.25 -41.98 4.85
CA ALA A 151 43.80 -41.71 3.53
C ALA A 151 44.74 -40.48 3.54
N ALA A 152 44.42 -39.44 4.29
CA ALA A 152 45.23 -38.22 4.41
C ALA A 152 46.61 -38.49 5.06
N LYS A 153 46.68 -39.38 6.05
CA LYS A 153 47.95 -39.85 6.64
C LYS A 153 48.89 -40.57 5.65
N LYS A 154 48.40 -40.98 4.47
CA LYS A 154 49.19 -41.66 3.43
C LYS A 154 49.70 -40.71 2.33
N ALA A 155 49.16 -39.49 2.24
CA ALA A 155 49.41 -38.57 1.12
C ALA A 155 50.43 -37.44 1.43
N SER A 156 50.85 -37.22 2.68
CA SER A 156 51.75 -36.10 3.05
C SER A 156 53.22 -36.28 2.66
N LEU A 157 53.55 -37.19 1.74
CA LEU A 157 54.87 -37.37 1.15
C LEU A 157 54.74 -37.28 -0.38
N LYS A 158 54.65 -36.05 -0.91
CA LYS A 158 55.25 -35.63 -2.20
C LYS A 158 54.76 -34.24 -2.64
N SER A 159 55.72 -33.50 -3.18
CA SER A 159 55.60 -32.43 -4.18
C SER A 159 55.38 -31.00 -3.67
N ASP A 160 56.51 -30.36 -3.37
CA ASP A 160 56.80 -28.98 -3.76
C ASP A 160 56.82 -28.87 -5.31
N THR A 161 56.42 -27.72 -5.88
CA THR A 161 57.10 -26.95 -6.98
C THR A 161 56.10 -26.01 -7.70
N TYR A 162 56.56 -24.78 -8.03
CA TYR A 162 55.97 -23.66 -8.77
C TYR A 162 54.98 -22.76 -8.00
N GLY A 163 55.12 -21.43 -7.90
CA GLY A 163 56.04 -20.47 -8.51
C GLY A 163 55.30 -19.16 -8.79
N ASN A 164 55.70 -18.08 -8.09
CA ASN A 164 55.52 -16.66 -8.47
C ASN A 164 54.14 -15.98 -8.32
N TYR A 165 53.89 -15.32 -7.17
CA TYR A 165 53.11 -14.05 -7.10
C TYR A 165 53.50 -13.26 -5.84
N LYS A 166 54.58 -12.47 -5.94
CA LYS A 166 55.02 -11.52 -4.91
C LYS A 166 54.14 -10.25 -4.92
N LYS A 167 52.89 -10.35 -4.47
CA LYS A 167 52.05 -9.15 -4.19
C LYS A 167 51.07 -9.30 -3.00
N TYR A 168 51.09 -10.43 -2.29
CA TYR A 168 50.12 -10.67 -1.21
C TYR A 168 50.71 -11.22 0.10
N GLU A 169 52.04 -11.21 0.26
CA GLU A 169 52.70 -11.63 1.51
C GLU A 169 52.20 -10.84 2.73
N GLY A 170 51.85 -9.56 2.57
CA GLY A 170 51.27 -8.76 3.66
C GLY A 170 49.85 -9.18 4.06
N LEU A 171 49.04 -9.65 3.10
CA LEU A 171 47.64 -10.04 3.33
C LEU A 171 47.55 -11.46 3.93
N LEU A 172 48.35 -12.40 3.42
CA LEU A 172 48.46 -13.75 3.96
C LEU A 172 49.01 -13.74 5.39
N LYS A 173 50.02 -12.90 5.66
CA LYS A 173 50.59 -12.73 7.00
C LYS A 173 49.62 -12.04 7.96
N ALA A 174 48.74 -11.16 7.46
CA ALA A 174 47.64 -10.59 8.23
C ALA A 174 46.53 -11.62 8.54
N ILE A 175 46.26 -12.58 7.64
CA ILE A 175 45.33 -13.68 7.90
C ILE A 175 45.92 -14.65 8.95
N GLU A 176 47.21 -14.96 8.86
CA GLU A 176 47.94 -15.81 9.80
C GLU A 176 48.06 -15.18 11.20
N LEU A 177 48.22 -13.85 11.30
CA LEU A 177 48.30 -13.11 12.57
C LEU A 177 46.95 -12.98 13.32
N VAL A 178 45.83 -13.31 12.68
CA VAL A 178 44.47 -13.14 13.27
C VAL A 178 43.76 -14.50 13.43
N GLN A 179 44.40 -15.62 13.06
CA GLN A 179 43.86 -16.97 13.24
C GLN A 179 43.53 -17.33 14.70
N ASP A 180 44.25 -16.75 15.65
CA ASP A 180 44.10 -17.07 17.08
C ASP A 180 42.92 -16.32 17.75
N LYS A 181 42.11 -15.57 16.99
CA LYS A 181 40.98 -14.79 17.52
C LYS A 181 39.72 -14.94 16.65
N PRO A 182 38.52 -15.05 17.25
CA PRO A 182 37.26 -15.30 16.53
C PRO A 182 36.92 -14.26 15.45
N ALA A 183 37.32 -13.00 15.65
CA ALA A 183 37.17 -11.91 14.66
C ALA A 183 37.98 -12.13 13.37
N GLY A 184 39.05 -12.92 13.39
CA GLY A 184 39.88 -13.22 12.21
C GLY A 184 39.24 -14.21 11.24
N SER A 185 38.46 -15.16 11.75
CA SER A 185 37.76 -16.14 10.91
C SER A 185 36.67 -15.49 10.06
N ALA A 186 35.92 -14.55 10.63
CA ALA A 186 34.87 -13.81 9.93
C ALA A 186 35.44 -12.87 8.84
N VAL A 187 36.60 -12.25 9.09
CA VAL A 187 37.30 -11.44 8.08
C VAL A 187 37.89 -12.32 6.97
N ALA A 188 38.41 -13.50 7.30
CA ALA A 188 38.87 -14.47 6.32
C ALA A 188 37.71 -15.00 5.45
N GLU A 189 36.54 -15.28 6.03
CA GLU A 189 35.33 -15.64 5.28
C GLU A 189 34.79 -14.49 4.43
N MET A 190 34.77 -13.25 4.92
CA MET A 190 34.39 -12.07 4.14
C MET A 190 35.34 -11.82 2.96
N LEU A 191 36.65 -11.98 3.15
CA LEU A 191 37.64 -11.87 2.07
C LEU A 191 37.51 -13.02 1.07
N LYS A 192 37.20 -14.24 1.55
CA LYS A 192 36.96 -15.42 0.71
C LYS A 192 35.70 -15.26 -0.15
N ALA A 193 34.63 -14.66 0.39
CA ALA A 193 33.40 -14.35 -0.34
C ALA A 193 33.54 -13.17 -1.32
N LYS A 194 34.36 -12.16 -1.00
CA LYS A 194 34.59 -10.97 -1.84
C LYS A 194 35.51 -11.23 -3.03
N TYR A 195 36.42 -12.21 -2.94
CA TYR A 195 37.45 -12.50 -3.95
C TYR A 195 37.26 -13.87 -4.65
N GLU A 196 36.04 -14.42 -4.68
CA GLU A 196 35.64 -15.73 -5.29
C GLU A 196 36.09 -16.00 -6.75
N MET A 197 36.76 -15.07 -7.44
CA MET A 197 37.19 -15.21 -8.84
C MET A 197 38.60 -15.82 -9.04
N LEU A 198 39.19 -16.49 -8.04
CA LEU A 198 40.55 -17.07 -8.15
C LEU A 198 40.71 -18.44 -7.45
N LEU A 199 39.73 -19.34 -7.57
CA LEU A 199 39.87 -20.74 -7.14
C LEU A 199 40.10 -21.67 -8.35
N SER A 200 41.02 -22.63 -8.20
CA SER A 200 41.34 -23.60 -9.26
C SER A 200 40.20 -24.61 -9.49
N LEU A 201 40.12 -25.14 -10.72
CA LEU A 201 39.04 -26.03 -11.19
C LEU A 201 38.85 -27.29 -10.31
N ASP A 202 39.92 -27.76 -9.67
CA ASP A 202 39.88 -28.92 -8.77
C ASP A 202 39.42 -28.57 -7.35
N GLN A 203 39.60 -27.31 -6.90
CA GLN A 203 39.04 -26.81 -5.63
C GLN A 203 37.56 -26.48 -5.76
N GLN A 204 37.08 -26.09 -6.95
CA GLN A 204 35.65 -25.98 -7.26
C GLN A 204 34.94 -27.34 -7.21
N LYS A 205 35.61 -28.43 -7.63
CA LYS A 205 35.05 -29.79 -7.58
C LYS A 205 34.97 -30.39 -6.17
N GLN A 206 35.81 -29.95 -5.25
CA GLN A 206 35.73 -30.36 -3.83
C GLN A 206 34.67 -29.58 -3.03
N LEU A 207 34.19 -28.46 -3.58
CA LEU A 207 33.10 -27.63 -3.05
C LEU A 207 31.79 -27.98 -3.78
N GLY A 208 31.42 -29.27 -3.80
CA GLY A 208 30.23 -29.78 -4.48
C GLY A 208 29.02 -28.88 -4.20
N ASP A 209 28.36 -28.45 -5.27
CA ASP A 209 27.16 -27.60 -5.37
C ASP A 209 27.00 -26.56 -4.25
N VAL A 210 27.18 -25.28 -4.61
CA VAL A 210 26.76 -24.11 -3.82
C VAL A 210 25.31 -24.32 -3.40
N THR A 211 25.11 -24.87 -2.20
CA THR A 211 23.77 -25.21 -1.76
C THR A 211 23.20 -24.11 -0.89
N GLU A 212 23.96 -23.39 -0.04
CA GLU A 212 23.37 -22.23 0.69
C GLU A 212 24.40 -21.14 1.04
N LYS A 213 24.81 -20.31 0.06
CA LYS A 213 25.64 -19.10 0.28
C LYS A 213 25.03 -18.17 1.33
N ASP A 214 23.71 -18.05 1.31
CA ASP A 214 22.89 -17.34 2.28
C ASP A 214 22.97 -17.95 3.69
N ALA A 215 22.95 -19.27 3.84
CA ALA A 215 23.08 -19.91 5.16
C ALA A 215 24.45 -19.69 5.79
N ALA A 216 25.53 -19.75 5.00
CA ALA A 216 26.87 -19.43 5.48
C ALA A 216 26.97 -17.98 5.99
N LEU A 217 26.40 -17.03 5.22
CA LEU A 217 26.34 -15.62 5.63
C LEU A 217 25.48 -15.42 6.89
N TRP A 218 24.35 -16.12 7.02
CA TRP A 218 23.53 -16.07 8.24
C TRP A 218 24.23 -16.68 9.45
N ALA A 219 25.01 -17.75 9.28
CA ALA A 219 25.82 -18.32 10.35
C ALA A 219 26.89 -17.33 10.84
N ALA A 220 27.60 -16.67 9.92
CA ALA A 220 28.57 -15.62 10.24
C ALA A 220 27.91 -14.43 10.95
N ALA A 221 26.75 -13.97 10.47
CA ALA A 221 25.98 -12.91 11.13
C ALA A 221 25.57 -13.28 12.56
N GLY A 222 25.15 -14.53 12.79
CA GLY A 222 24.79 -15.02 14.12
C GLY A 222 25.96 -15.11 15.10
N ILE A 223 27.19 -15.36 14.62
CA ILE A 223 28.41 -15.30 15.44
C ILE A 223 28.69 -13.84 15.84
N LEU A 224 28.68 -12.92 14.87
CA LEU A 224 28.90 -11.49 15.12
C LEU A 224 27.86 -10.90 16.08
N GLU A 225 26.61 -11.33 15.95
CA GLU A 225 25.53 -10.94 16.87
C GLU A 225 25.81 -11.39 18.31
N LYS A 226 26.26 -12.64 18.52
CA LYS A 226 26.63 -13.17 19.84
C LYS A 226 27.82 -12.45 20.44
N ASP A 227 28.76 -12.02 19.60
CA ASP A 227 29.93 -11.24 19.99
C ASP A 227 29.59 -9.75 20.25
N GLY A 228 28.33 -9.34 20.05
CA GLY A 228 27.87 -7.97 20.26
C GLY A 228 28.15 -7.01 19.10
N ASN A 229 28.71 -7.51 17.99
CA ASN A 229 28.98 -6.72 16.79
C ASN A 229 27.75 -6.67 15.86
N LEU A 230 26.72 -5.96 16.31
CA LEU A 230 25.43 -5.90 15.63
C LEU A 230 25.47 -5.20 14.25
N THR A 231 26.37 -4.23 14.06
CA THR A 231 26.50 -3.50 12.79
C THR A 231 27.05 -4.40 11.69
N ASP A 232 28.07 -5.18 12.00
CA ASP A 232 28.65 -6.12 11.03
C ASP A 232 27.71 -7.31 10.81
N ALA A 233 27.05 -7.81 11.87
CA ALA A 233 26.00 -8.81 11.76
C ALA A 233 24.86 -8.39 10.82
N ALA A 234 24.40 -7.14 10.92
CA ALA A 234 23.36 -6.61 10.05
C ALA A 234 23.86 -6.42 8.60
N SER A 235 25.12 -6.03 8.42
CA SER A 235 25.74 -5.90 7.10
C SER A 235 25.83 -7.24 6.39
N ILE A 236 26.31 -8.27 7.07
CA ILE A 236 26.37 -9.64 6.54
C ILE A 236 24.96 -10.20 6.32
N GLY A 237 24.01 -9.96 7.25
CA GLY A 237 22.61 -10.35 7.08
C GLY A 237 21.96 -9.74 5.83
N LYS A 238 22.35 -8.52 5.45
CA LYS A 238 21.91 -7.89 4.19
C LYS A 238 22.50 -8.56 2.97
N GLU A 239 23.74 -9.04 3.03
CA GLU A 239 24.36 -9.84 1.96
C GLU A 239 23.72 -11.23 1.85
N ALA A 240 23.43 -11.88 2.98
CA ALA A 240 22.71 -13.14 3.04
C ALA A 240 21.33 -13.03 2.39
N LEU A 241 20.61 -11.95 2.73
CA LEU A 241 19.31 -11.65 2.14
C LEU A 241 19.38 -11.46 0.62
N ARG A 242 20.39 -10.76 0.10
CA ARG A 242 20.54 -10.59 -1.35
C ARG A 242 20.87 -11.89 -2.07
N ALA A 243 21.62 -12.79 -1.43
CA ALA A 243 21.95 -14.10 -1.98
C ALA A 243 20.70 -14.97 -2.15
N ASN A 244 19.72 -14.85 -1.25
CA ASN A 244 18.44 -15.54 -1.34
C ASN A 244 17.27 -14.62 -0.93
N TYR A 245 16.93 -13.67 -1.80
CA TYR A 245 15.89 -12.68 -1.52
C TYR A 245 14.47 -13.26 -1.52
N LYS A 246 14.32 -14.54 -1.88
CA LYS A 246 13.04 -15.25 -1.82
C LYS A 246 12.77 -15.86 -0.44
N ASP A 247 13.80 -15.96 0.42
CA ASP A 247 13.61 -16.39 1.80
C ASP A 247 12.95 -15.28 2.64
N ILE A 248 11.64 -15.39 2.82
CA ILE A 248 10.85 -14.44 3.64
C ILE A 248 11.37 -14.42 5.09
N ALA A 249 11.86 -15.55 5.61
CA ALA A 249 12.36 -15.62 6.99
C ALA A 249 13.66 -14.81 7.18
N ALA A 250 14.46 -14.63 6.12
CA ALA A 250 15.66 -13.80 6.15
C ALA A 250 15.34 -12.33 6.45
N TYR A 251 14.22 -11.80 5.93
CA TYR A 251 13.78 -10.43 6.23
C TYR A 251 13.45 -10.23 7.70
N LYS A 252 12.81 -11.24 8.31
CA LYS A 252 12.52 -11.23 9.74
C LYS A 252 13.81 -11.22 10.58
N LYS A 253 14.76 -12.10 10.26
CA LYS A 253 16.08 -12.15 10.92
C LYS A 253 16.79 -10.80 10.84
N LEU A 254 16.81 -10.19 9.64
CA LEU A 254 17.45 -8.88 9.43
C LEU A 254 16.74 -7.77 10.20
N GLY A 255 15.41 -7.75 10.18
CA GLY A 255 14.64 -6.75 10.91
C GLY A 255 14.81 -6.85 12.44
N LEU A 256 14.99 -8.06 12.98
CA LEU A 256 15.34 -8.25 14.40
C LEU A 256 16.73 -7.68 14.73
N LEU A 257 17.72 -7.85 13.87
CA LEU A 257 19.05 -7.23 14.02
C LEU A 257 18.97 -5.70 14.01
N TYR A 258 18.19 -5.13 13.08
CA TYR A 258 17.95 -3.69 13.04
C TYR A 258 17.21 -3.16 14.26
N LYS A 259 16.26 -3.92 14.81
CA LYS A 259 15.59 -3.58 16.07
C LYS A 259 16.57 -3.54 17.24
N LYS A 260 17.52 -4.49 17.31
CA LYS A 260 18.61 -4.49 18.31
C LYS A 260 19.54 -3.28 18.16
N LEU A 261 19.75 -2.82 16.93
CA LEU A 261 20.48 -1.57 16.62
C LEU A 261 19.69 -0.29 16.92
N GLY A 262 18.44 -0.38 17.40
CA GLY A 262 17.59 0.77 17.69
C GLY A 262 16.96 1.43 16.47
N LYS A 263 17.01 0.80 15.29
CA LYS A 263 16.28 1.27 14.10
C LYS A 263 14.78 0.94 14.27
N GLN A 264 13.96 1.97 14.43
CA GLN A 264 12.52 1.86 14.72
C GLN A 264 11.64 1.79 13.47
N ASN A 265 12.12 2.35 12.35
CA ASN A 265 11.35 2.43 11.11
C ASN A 265 11.83 1.36 10.13
N LEU A 266 10.86 0.76 9.47
CA LEU A 266 11.05 -0.47 8.74
C LEU A 266 11.28 -0.26 7.27
N GLY A 267 12.19 -1.05 6.75
CA GLY A 267 12.59 -1.04 5.37
C GLY A 267 11.45 -1.47 4.46
N LEU A 268 11.44 -0.86 3.30
CA LEU A 268 10.77 -1.37 2.13
C LEU A 268 11.82 -2.15 1.34
N TYR A 269 11.55 -3.40 0.99
CA TYR A 269 12.46 -4.19 0.19
C TYR A 269 11.84 -4.57 -1.15
N VAL A 270 12.64 -4.49 -2.21
CA VAL A 270 12.29 -4.98 -3.55
C VAL A 270 13.40 -5.92 -4.01
N ASN A 271 13.08 -7.20 -4.24
CA ASN A 271 14.04 -8.23 -4.68
C ASN A 271 15.32 -8.29 -3.81
N GLY A 272 15.15 -8.14 -2.49
CA GLY A 272 16.26 -8.20 -1.52
C GLY A 272 17.01 -6.88 -1.32
N GLU A 273 16.71 -5.86 -2.11
CA GLU A 273 17.30 -4.53 -1.95
C GLU A 273 16.40 -3.63 -1.09
N GLU A 274 17.02 -2.97 -0.11
CA GLU A 274 16.36 -2.00 0.77
C GLU A 274 16.21 -0.66 0.04
N LEU A 275 14.99 -0.14 -0.03
CA LEU A 275 14.70 1.20 -0.54
C LEU A 275 14.71 2.23 0.60
N GLU A 276 15.23 3.42 0.32
CA GLU A 276 15.32 4.51 1.30
C GLU A 276 13.94 5.03 1.72
N ALA A 277 12.98 4.99 0.79
CA ALA A 277 11.64 5.48 1.03
C ALA A 277 10.83 4.47 1.87
N ALA A 278 10.54 4.86 3.11
CA ALA A 278 9.85 4.00 4.08
C ALA A 278 8.35 3.85 3.75
N PRO A 279 7.74 2.68 4.07
CA PRO A 279 6.30 2.52 4.08
C PRO A 279 5.63 3.41 5.13
N ILE A 280 4.41 3.88 4.85
CA ILE A 280 3.63 4.76 5.74
C ILE A 280 2.36 4.02 6.16
N LEU A 281 2.11 3.92 7.47
CA LEU A 281 0.84 3.41 7.97
C LEU A 281 -0.18 4.56 8.03
N HIS A 282 -1.24 4.46 7.25
CA HIS A 282 -2.31 5.45 7.21
C HIS A 282 -3.67 4.77 7.25
N ASN A 283 -4.50 5.09 8.26
CA ASN A 283 -5.85 4.52 8.45
C ASN A 283 -5.90 2.98 8.40
N GLY A 284 -4.93 2.31 9.02
CA GLY A 284 -4.85 0.85 9.01
C GLY A 284 -4.53 0.24 7.64
N ARG A 285 -3.92 1.00 6.75
CA ARG A 285 -3.39 0.56 5.45
C ARG A 285 -1.94 0.99 5.32
N THR A 286 -1.11 0.09 4.80
CA THR A 286 0.29 0.39 4.49
C THR A 286 0.36 1.01 3.10
N LEU A 287 0.78 2.26 3.05
CA LEU A 287 1.06 3.01 1.83
C LEU A 287 2.54 2.90 1.51
N VAL A 288 2.85 2.79 0.22
CA VAL A 288 4.21 2.59 -0.27
C VAL A 288 4.54 3.54 -1.43
N PRO A 289 5.80 3.99 -1.56
CA PRO A 289 6.26 4.89 -2.62
C PRO A 289 6.19 4.19 -3.98
N PHE A 290 5.20 4.56 -4.79
CA PHE A 290 4.90 3.83 -6.01
C PHE A 290 6.01 3.93 -7.06
N ARG A 291 6.60 5.12 -7.22
CA ARG A 291 7.69 5.36 -8.17
C ARG A 291 8.92 4.53 -7.83
N SER A 292 9.42 4.61 -6.60
CA SER A 292 10.63 3.91 -6.17
C SER A 292 10.51 2.40 -6.32
N ILE A 293 9.34 1.84 -5.99
CA ILE A 293 9.08 0.41 -6.21
C ILE A 293 9.06 0.06 -7.69
N SER A 294 8.37 0.87 -8.50
CA SER A 294 8.27 0.65 -9.95
C SER A 294 9.64 0.66 -10.62
N GLU A 295 10.49 1.63 -10.29
CA GLU A 295 11.87 1.73 -10.79
C GLU A 295 12.75 0.56 -10.33
N ALA A 296 12.62 0.13 -9.07
CA ALA A 296 13.32 -1.04 -8.55
C ALA A 296 12.90 -2.34 -9.29
N LEU A 297 11.62 -2.44 -9.67
CA LEU A 297 11.08 -3.49 -10.54
C LEU A 297 11.36 -3.28 -12.04
N LYS A 298 12.26 -2.34 -12.39
CA LYS A 298 12.68 -2.03 -13.76
C LYS A 298 11.53 -1.56 -14.68
N ALA A 299 10.48 -0.97 -14.11
CA ALA A 299 9.42 -0.33 -14.86
C ALA A 299 9.82 1.08 -15.30
N GLU A 300 9.29 1.52 -16.43
CA GLU A 300 9.37 2.91 -16.87
C GLU A 300 8.30 3.74 -16.16
N VAL A 301 8.66 4.90 -15.61
CA VAL A 301 7.74 5.78 -14.88
C VAL A 301 7.69 7.15 -15.54
N ASN A 302 6.50 7.59 -15.93
CA ASN A 302 6.27 8.91 -16.50
C ASN A 302 5.30 9.72 -15.63
N TRP A 303 5.62 10.99 -15.38
CA TRP A 303 4.74 11.92 -14.67
C TRP A 303 4.13 12.92 -15.64
N ASN A 304 2.80 13.02 -15.64
CA ASN A 304 2.08 14.05 -16.37
C ASN A 304 1.58 15.12 -15.39
N PRO A 305 2.16 16.33 -15.40
CA PRO A 305 1.74 17.41 -14.53
C PRO A 305 0.37 18.00 -14.91
N ALA A 306 -0.06 17.89 -16.18
CA ALA A 306 -1.28 18.52 -16.66
C ALA A 306 -2.55 17.91 -16.07
N ASP A 307 -2.57 16.58 -15.91
CA ASP A 307 -3.69 15.84 -15.31
C ASP A 307 -3.32 15.22 -13.94
N LYS A 308 -2.15 15.58 -13.38
CA LYS A 308 -1.60 15.04 -12.13
C LYS A 308 -1.64 13.51 -12.10
N SER A 309 -1.06 12.88 -13.11
CA SER A 309 -1.04 11.42 -13.23
C SER A 309 0.36 10.82 -13.32
N VAL A 310 0.53 9.66 -12.70
CA VAL A 310 1.71 8.81 -12.85
C VAL A 310 1.32 7.66 -13.78
N THR A 311 2.09 7.45 -14.84
CA THR A 311 1.97 6.28 -15.72
C THR A 311 3.19 5.40 -15.54
N VAL A 312 2.98 4.10 -15.33
CA VAL A 312 4.04 3.10 -15.16
C VAL A 312 3.86 2.02 -16.21
N THR A 313 4.94 1.67 -16.89
CA THR A 313 4.93 0.64 -17.94
C THR A 313 5.96 -0.43 -17.61
N ARG A 314 5.54 -1.70 -17.60
CA ARG A 314 6.41 -2.85 -17.31
C ARG A 314 5.87 -4.09 -18.00
N GLY A 315 6.70 -4.80 -18.80
CA GLY A 315 6.32 -6.09 -19.37
C GLY A 315 5.00 -6.09 -20.17
N GLY A 316 4.67 -4.96 -20.84
CA GLY A 316 3.39 -4.78 -21.54
C GLY A 316 2.20 -4.39 -20.66
N VAL A 317 2.38 -4.32 -19.34
CA VAL A 317 1.40 -3.77 -18.39
C VAL A 317 1.56 -2.26 -18.30
N VAL A 318 0.46 -1.52 -18.44
CA VAL A 318 0.39 -0.07 -18.31
C VAL A 318 -0.53 0.30 -17.15
N VAL A 319 0.03 0.96 -16.14
CA VAL A 319 -0.68 1.43 -14.96
C VAL A 319 -0.77 2.95 -15.00
N LYS A 320 -1.98 3.53 -14.95
CA LYS A 320 -2.19 4.97 -14.80
C LYS A 320 -2.84 5.27 -13.46
N LEU A 321 -2.15 6.05 -12.64
CA LEU A 321 -2.64 6.58 -11.37
C LEU A 321 -2.93 8.06 -11.50
N ILE A 322 -4.06 8.51 -10.97
CA ILE A 322 -4.40 9.93 -10.87
C ILE A 322 -4.33 10.30 -9.38
N ILE A 323 -3.58 11.35 -9.05
CA ILE A 323 -3.42 11.79 -7.66
C ILE A 323 -4.75 12.26 -7.09
N ASP A 324 -4.98 11.95 -5.81
CA ASP A 324 -6.19 12.19 -5.03
C ASP A 324 -7.45 11.53 -5.61
N ASN A 325 -7.28 10.52 -6.47
CA ASN A 325 -8.35 9.72 -7.04
C ASN A 325 -8.26 8.27 -6.57
N LYS A 326 -9.42 7.68 -6.27
CA LYS A 326 -9.54 6.25 -5.96
C LYS A 326 -9.54 5.37 -7.22
N ILE A 327 -9.73 5.94 -8.40
CA ILE A 327 -9.73 5.21 -9.65
C ILE A 327 -8.32 5.22 -10.25
N ALA A 328 -7.74 4.04 -10.35
CA ALA A 328 -6.56 3.74 -11.15
C ALA A 328 -6.97 3.03 -12.44
N TYR A 329 -6.08 2.96 -13.41
CA TYR A 329 -6.26 2.15 -14.61
C TYR A 329 -5.12 1.16 -14.76
N VAL A 330 -5.43 -0.10 -15.01
CA VAL A 330 -4.45 -1.15 -15.32
C VAL A 330 -4.82 -1.73 -16.68
N ASN A 331 -3.94 -1.58 -17.68
CA ASN A 331 -4.20 -1.93 -19.08
C ASN A 331 -5.50 -1.30 -19.62
N GLY A 332 -5.74 -0.04 -19.25
CA GLY A 332 -6.94 0.72 -19.62
C GLY A 332 -8.22 0.32 -18.87
N LYS A 333 -8.20 -0.70 -18.01
CA LYS A 333 -9.34 -1.11 -17.19
C LYS A 333 -9.32 -0.40 -15.85
N GLU A 334 -10.47 0.10 -15.41
CA GLU A 334 -10.61 0.75 -14.10
C GLU A 334 -10.34 -0.23 -12.95
N LYS A 335 -9.61 0.26 -11.95
CA LYS A 335 -9.35 -0.42 -10.70
C LYS A 335 -9.56 0.55 -9.54
N VAL A 336 -10.43 0.19 -8.62
CA VAL A 336 -10.71 1.01 -7.44
C VAL A 336 -9.72 0.69 -6.33
N LEU A 337 -9.07 1.74 -5.81
CA LEU A 337 -8.16 1.68 -4.67
C LEU A 337 -8.92 1.84 -3.35
N ASP A 338 -8.49 1.10 -2.32
CA ASP A 338 -9.00 1.24 -0.95
C ASP A 338 -8.83 2.68 -0.43
N ILE A 339 -7.63 3.23 -0.66
CA ILE A 339 -7.22 4.61 -0.37
C ILE A 339 -6.72 5.22 -1.67
N PRO A 340 -7.09 6.47 -2.00
CA PRO A 340 -6.62 7.13 -3.21
C PRO A 340 -5.09 7.17 -3.28
N ALA A 341 -4.55 7.25 -4.50
CA ALA A 341 -3.14 7.56 -4.67
C ALA A 341 -2.89 8.98 -4.17
N THR A 342 -1.99 9.16 -3.21
CA THR A 342 -1.80 10.44 -2.51
C THR A 342 -0.37 10.94 -2.71
N LEU A 343 -0.20 12.25 -2.77
CA LEU A 343 1.13 12.86 -2.76
C LEU A 343 1.51 13.23 -1.32
N ILE A 344 2.53 12.59 -0.76
CA ILE A 344 3.08 12.87 0.58
C ILE A 344 4.54 13.28 0.40
N ASP A 345 4.91 14.48 0.85
CA ASP A 345 6.27 15.02 0.75
C ASP A 345 6.89 14.91 -0.66
N GLY A 346 6.07 15.15 -1.69
CA GLY A 346 6.48 15.06 -3.10
C GLY A 346 6.56 13.64 -3.66
N THR A 347 6.26 12.62 -2.85
CA THR A 347 6.25 11.20 -3.25
C THR A 347 4.82 10.70 -3.43
N THR A 348 4.54 10.08 -4.58
CA THR A 348 3.26 9.40 -4.80
C THR A 348 3.26 8.08 -4.05
N VAL A 349 2.32 7.94 -3.11
CA VAL A 349 2.12 6.72 -2.33
C VAL A 349 0.80 6.05 -2.68
N VAL A 350 0.80 4.71 -2.67
CA VAL A 350 -0.37 3.88 -2.96
C VAL A 350 -0.49 2.75 -1.95
N PRO A 351 -1.68 2.12 -1.78
CA PRO A 351 -1.81 0.91 -0.99
C PRO A 351 -0.86 -0.19 -1.49
N SER A 352 -0.13 -0.85 -0.59
CA SER A 352 0.82 -1.92 -0.95
C SER A 352 0.17 -3.06 -1.74
N ARG A 353 -1.09 -3.39 -1.44
CA ARG A 353 -1.88 -4.40 -2.17
C ARG A 353 -2.04 -4.06 -3.65
N PHE A 354 -2.21 -2.78 -3.99
CA PHE A 354 -2.37 -2.36 -5.38
C PHE A 354 -1.11 -2.67 -6.20
N VAL A 355 0.08 -2.51 -5.60
CA VAL A 355 1.35 -2.81 -6.26
C VAL A 355 1.43 -4.28 -6.68
N SER A 356 1.00 -5.20 -5.81
CA SER A 356 0.99 -6.64 -6.11
C SER A 356 0.15 -6.96 -7.35
N GLU A 357 -1.04 -6.38 -7.42
CA GLU A 357 -1.99 -6.63 -8.50
C GLU A 357 -1.59 -5.94 -9.82
N ALA A 358 -1.00 -4.74 -9.74
CA ALA A 358 -0.76 -3.90 -10.89
C ALA A 358 0.60 -4.14 -11.58
N LEU A 359 1.62 -4.60 -10.85
CA LEU A 359 2.99 -4.77 -11.37
C LEU A 359 3.47 -6.22 -11.43
N ASN A 360 2.55 -7.18 -11.29
CA ASN A 360 2.86 -8.62 -11.25
C ASN A 360 3.94 -8.97 -10.20
N ALA A 361 3.79 -8.43 -8.98
CA ALA A 361 4.71 -8.68 -7.87
C ALA A 361 3.99 -9.37 -6.72
N ASP A 362 4.70 -10.16 -5.92
CA ASP A 362 4.25 -10.61 -4.62
C ASP A 362 4.59 -9.56 -3.56
N VAL A 363 3.64 -9.25 -2.68
CA VAL A 363 3.82 -8.26 -1.63
C VAL A 363 3.49 -8.91 -0.29
N GLN A 364 4.52 -9.05 0.54
CA GLN A 364 4.44 -9.64 1.86
C GLN A 364 4.65 -8.58 2.94
N TRP A 365 4.00 -8.79 4.07
CA TRP A 365 4.16 -7.97 5.27
C TRP A 365 4.69 -8.85 6.39
N GLU A 366 5.87 -8.52 6.91
CA GLU A 366 6.39 -9.15 8.13
C GLU A 366 5.94 -8.31 9.32
N PRO A 367 5.00 -8.76 10.17
CA PRO A 367 4.41 -7.94 11.21
C PRO A 367 5.29 -7.70 12.44
N GLU A 368 6.22 -8.62 12.77
CA GLU A 368 7.02 -8.49 13.98
C GLU A 368 8.08 -7.40 13.85
N THR A 369 8.66 -7.33 12.66
CA THR A 369 9.53 -6.24 12.29
C THR A 369 8.65 -5.09 11.83
N GLY A 370 7.69 -5.32 10.93
CA GLY A 370 6.87 -4.34 10.22
C GLY A 370 7.45 -3.98 8.84
N THR A 371 8.06 -4.96 8.19
CA THR A 371 8.76 -4.81 6.90
C THR A 371 7.80 -5.06 5.75
N VAL A 372 7.82 -4.20 4.72
CA VAL A 372 7.18 -4.50 3.43
C VAL A 372 8.19 -5.16 2.52
N ILE A 373 7.86 -6.35 2.03
CA ILE A 373 8.71 -7.16 1.16
C ILE A 373 8.00 -7.28 -0.19
N ILE A 374 8.69 -6.95 -1.26
CA ILE A 374 8.17 -7.02 -2.63
C ILE A 374 9.11 -7.91 -3.44
N ILE A 375 8.55 -8.98 -4.00
CA ILE A 375 9.29 -9.96 -4.80
C ILE A 375 8.63 -10.00 -6.18
N ASP A 376 9.45 -9.91 -7.21
CA ASP A 376 8.97 -10.03 -8.58
C ASP A 376 8.51 -11.45 -8.93
N LYS A 377 7.35 -11.60 -9.59
CA LYS A 377 6.83 -12.93 -9.99
C LYS A 377 7.54 -13.50 -11.21
N GLU A 378 8.06 -12.68 -12.13
CA GLU A 378 8.85 -13.17 -13.28
C GLU A 378 10.12 -13.91 -12.84
N ALA A 379 10.66 -13.55 -11.66
CA ALA A 379 11.78 -14.25 -11.06
C ALA A 379 11.40 -15.65 -10.52
N MET A 380 10.11 -15.96 -10.33
CA MET A 380 9.63 -17.26 -9.83
C MET A 380 9.46 -18.29 -10.94
N GLU A 381 9.01 -17.90 -12.14
CA GLU A 381 8.80 -18.83 -13.28
C GLU A 381 10.10 -19.29 -13.95
N ASN A 382 11.14 -18.45 -13.99
CA ASN A 382 12.43 -18.83 -14.60
C ASN A 382 13.22 -19.89 -13.81
N THR A 383 12.83 -20.21 -12.57
CA THR A 383 13.43 -21.31 -11.80
C THR A 383 12.84 -22.67 -12.19
N GLU A 384 11.58 -22.72 -12.63
CA GLU A 384 10.92 -23.95 -13.07
C GLU A 384 11.16 -24.26 -14.55
N ALA A 385 11.29 -23.23 -15.41
CA ALA A 385 11.56 -23.41 -16.84
C ALA A 385 12.97 -23.96 -17.15
N SER A 386 13.98 -23.65 -16.31
CA SER A 386 15.34 -24.20 -16.49
C SER A 386 15.43 -25.69 -16.12
N ALA A 387 14.55 -26.20 -15.27
CA ALA A 387 14.52 -27.62 -14.88
C ALA A 387 13.93 -28.53 -15.97
N THR A 388 13.16 -27.99 -16.92
CA THR A 388 12.54 -28.77 -18.00
C THR A 388 13.33 -28.82 -19.32
N THR A 389 14.33 -27.95 -19.51
CA THR A 389 15.12 -27.96 -20.76
C THR A 389 16.32 -28.90 -20.72
N GLU A 390 16.84 -29.23 -19.53
CA GLU A 390 17.95 -30.20 -19.39
C GLU A 390 17.48 -31.67 -19.41
N ALA A 391 16.18 -31.94 -19.26
CA ALA A 391 15.65 -33.30 -19.31
C ALA A 391 15.44 -33.86 -20.74
N ASN A 392 15.57 -33.04 -21.79
CA ASN A 392 15.34 -33.47 -23.18
C ASN A 392 16.59 -33.39 -24.09
N ALA A 393 17.77 -33.07 -23.56
CA ALA A 393 19.02 -33.02 -24.33
C ALA A 393 19.82 -34.34 -24.30
N ASP A 394 19.40 -35.33 -23.49
CA ASP A 394 20.12 -36.60 -23.32
C ASP A 394 19.38 -37.80 -23.93
N THR A 395 18.54 -37.56 -24.96
CA THR A 395 17.90 -38.63 -25.74
C THR A 395 17.76 -38.25 -27.22
N GLN A 396 18.88 -38.05 -27.91
CA GLN A 396 18.98 -38.23 -29.36
C GLN A 396 20.31 -38.84 -29.78
#